data_AF-A0AAD3B090-F1
#
_entry.id   AF-A0AAD3B090-F1
#
_cell.length_a   1.000
_cell.length_b   1.000
_cell.length_c   1.000
_cell.angle_alpha   90.00
_cell.angle_beta   90.00
_cell.angle_gamma   90.00
#
_symmetry.space_group_name_H-M   'P 1'
#
loop_
_entity.id
_entity.type
_entity.pdbx_description
1 polymer ?
#
loop_
_entity_poly.entity_id
_entity_poly.type
_entity_poly.pdbx_seq_one_letter_code
_entity_poly.pdbx_strand_id
1 'polypeptide(L)'
;MHPIYLRKSDSPTVRQNDYKQGKTSHQFEVIRLWEQPSEPLLKAPGLFPFAILAQAEKQENLLRQIAQEIEQISDSREQSNLAASTAILAGLVL
;
A
#
# COMPACT_ATOMS: atom_id res chain seq x y z
N MET A 1 13.58 6.03 8.85
CA MET A 1 12.24 6.22 8.25
C MET A 1 12.39 5.91 6.77
N HIS A 2 11.68 4.92 6.24
CA HIS A 2 11.78 4.50 4.84
C HIS A 2 10.74 5.26 4.01
N PRO A 3 11.10 5.90 2.88
CA PRO A 3 10.11 6.47 1.97
C PRO A 3 9.19 5.37 1.42
N ILE A 4 7.88 5.60 1.53
CA ILE A 4 6.86 4.70 0.98
C ILE A 4 6.11 5.44 -0.12
N TYR A 5 6.08 4.87 -1.32
CA TYR A 5 5.30 5.38 -2.45
C TYR A 5 4.00 4.60 -2.59
N LEU A 6 2.88 5.32 -2.56
CA LEU A 6 1.54 4.76 -2.64
C LEU A 6 1.05 4.56 -4.07
N ARG A 7 1.46 5.42 -5.00
CA ARG A 7 1.02 5.39 -6.39
C ARG A 7 2.19 5.15 -7.33
N LYS A 8 1.97 4.27 -8.31
CA LYS A 8 2.93 4.01 -9.38
C LYS A 8 3.37 5.31 -10.05
N SER A 9 4.68 5.47 -10.20
CA SER A 9 5.30 6.60 -10.86
C SER A 9 6.52 6.15 -11.63
N ASP A 10 6.72 6.71 -12.81
CA ASP A 10 7.91 6.49 -13.64
C ASP A 10 9.05 7.47 -13.29
N SER A 11 8.84 8.36 -12.31
CA SER A 11 9.89 9.27 -11.85
C SER A 11 11.10 8.47 -11.35
N PRO A 12 12.34 8.79 -11.78
CA PRO A 12 13.53 8.09 -11.29
C PRO A 12 13.70 8.20 -9.77
N THR A 13 13.14 9.24 -9.15
CA THR A 13 13.21 9.47 -7.70
C THR A 13 12.59 8.33 -6.89
N VAL A 14 11.60 7.60 -7.41
CA VAL A 14 11.01 6.46 -6.68
C VAL A 14 11.97 5.29 -6.49
N ARG A 15 13.12 5.30 -7.19
CA ARG A 15 14.21 4.32 -7.06
C ARG A 15 15.42 4.87 -6.32
N GLN A 16 15.43 6.15 -5.97
CA GLN A 16 16.53 6.77 -5.26
C GLN A 16 16.55 6.25 -3.81
N ASN A 17 17.65 5.61 -3.42
CA ASN A 17 17.84 4.98 -2.10
C ASN A 17 18.96 5.65 -1.29
N ASP A 18 19.45 6.79 -1.75
CA ASP A 18 20.46 7.58 -1.07
C ASP A 18 20.12 9.08 -1.07
N TYR A 19 20.48 9.75 0.02
CA TYR A 19 20.47 11.21 0.12
C TYR A 19 21.89 11.69 0.38
N LYS A 20 22.32 12.72 -0.36
CA LYS A 20 23.65 13.33 -0.25
C LYS A 20 23.51 14.83 -0.04
N GLN A 21 24.15 15.33 1.01
CA GLN A 21 24.24 16.76 1.29
C GLN A 21 25.62 17.09 1.87
N GLY A 22 26.43 17.82 1.10
CA GLY A 22 27.82 18.09 1.47
C GLY A 22 28.62 16.79 1.65
N LYS A 23 29.14 16.57 2.87
CA LYS A 23 29.88 15.34 3.24
C LYS A 23 28.98 14.27 3.88
N THR A 24 27.68 14.54 4.05
CA THR A 24 26.73 13.60 4.64
C THR A 24 26.10 12.75 3.54
N SER A 25 26.14 11.43 3.71
CA SER A 25 25.39 10.48 2.88
C SER A 25 24.57 9.57 3.79
N HIS A 26 23.31 9.35 3.43
CA HIS A 26 22.42 8.44 4.13
C HIS A 26 21.78 7.49 3.12
N GLN A 27 21.90 6.19 3.38
CA GLN A 27 21.23 5.15 2.61
C GLN A 27 19.93 4.76 3.31
N PHE A 28 18.90 4.49 2.52
CA PHE A 28 17.60 4.07 3.00
C PHE A 28 16.93 3.14 1.99
N GLU A 29 16.05 2.27 2.48
CA GLU A 29 15.18 1.49 1.61
C GLU A 29 13.96 2.30 1.17
N VAL A 30 13.57 2.12 -0.09
CA VAL A 30 12.34 2.69 -0.64
C VAL A 30 11.35 1.59 -0.94
N ILE A 31 10.16 1.70 -0.37
CA ILE A 31 9.07 0.76 -0.60
C ILE A 31 8.14 1.35 -1.66
N ARG A 32 7.99 0.63 -2.78
CA ARG A 32 7.05 0.93 -3.85
C ARG A 32 5.96 -0.11 -3.81
N LEU A 33 4.77 0.23 -3.31
CA LEU A 33 3.73 -0.77 -3.00
C LEU A 33 3.37 -1.61 -4.24
N TRP A 34 3.27 -1.00 -5.43
CA TRP A 34 2.95 -1.71 -6.68
C TRP A 34 3.99 -2.76 -7.12
N GLU A 35 5.15 -2.82 -6.48
CA GLU A 35 6.19 -3.84 -6.69
C GLU A 35 6.25 -4.87 -5.56
N GLN A 36 5.48 -4.68 -4.48
CA GLN A 36 5.45 -5.59 -3.34
C GLN A 36 4.35 -6.63 -3.49
N PRO A 37 4.55 -7.86 -2.99
CA PRO A 37 3.49 -8.84 -2.87
C PRO A 37 2.36 -8.33 -1.97
N SER A 38 1.11 -8.68 -2.29
CA SER A 38 -0.06 -8.27 -1.50
C SER A 38 -0.26 -9.14 -0.26
N GLU A 39 0.18 -10.40 -0.32
CA GLU A 39 -0.05 -11.45 0.68
C GLU A 39 0.41 -11.07 2.10
N PRO A 40 1.56 -10.41 2.32
CA PRO A 40 1.95 -9.97 3.65
C PRO A 40 1.00 -8.90 4.23
N LEU A 41 0.46 -8.01 3.39
CA LEU A 41 -0.44 -6.93 3.80
C LEU A 41 -1.84 -7.46 4.12
N LEU A 42 -2.24 -8.58 3.52
CA LEU A 42 -3.51 -9.26 3.80
C LEU A 42 -3.52 -10.00 5.16
N LYS A 43 -2.40 -10.07 5.88
CA LYS A 43 -2.33 -10.76 7.19
C LYS A 43 -2.86 -9.92 8.35
N ALA A 44 -3.05 -8.61 8.15
CA ALA A 44 -3.50 -7.71 9.20
C ALA A 44 -4.57 -6.75 8.64
N PRO A 45 -5.78 -6.69 9.24
CA PRO A 45 -6.86 -5.81 8.77
C PRO A 45 -6.44 -4.35 8.63
N GLY A 46 -5.63 -3.83 9.57
CA GLY A 46 -5.09 -2.48 9.52
C GLY A 46 -4.20 -2.17 8.30
N LEU A 47 -3.76 -3.18 7.55
CA LEU A 47 -2.94 -3.04 6.35
C LEU A 47 -3.74 -3.21 5.04
N PHE A 48 -5.01 -3.58 5.11
CA PHE A 48 -5.88 -3.73 3.94
C PHE A 48 -5.94 -2.49 3.03
N PRO A 49 -5.98 -1.24 3.55
CA PRO A 49 -5.95 -0.06 2.69
C PRO A 49 -4.67 0.05 1.86
N PHE A 50 -3.56 -0.52 2.31
CA PHE A 50 -2.30 -0.56 1.55
C PHE A 50 -2.22 -1.78 0.63
N ALA A 51 -2.89 -2.88 0.98
CA ALA A 51 -2.90 -4.11 0.19
C ALA A 51 -3.43 -3.85 -1.23
N ILE A 52 -4.46 -3.01 -1.40
CA ILE A 52 -5.00 -2.66 -2.72
C ILE A 52 -4.00 -1.90 -3.62
N LEU A 53 -2.92 -1.36 -3.07
CA LEU A 53 -1.86 -0.69 -3.84
C LEU A 53 -0.74 -1.65 -4.25
N ALA A 54 -0.79 -2.91 -3.80
CA ALA A 54 0.24 -3.90 -4.01
C ALA A 54 0.20 -4.51 -5.42
N GLN A 55 1.23 -5.31 -5.75
CA GLN A 55 1.24 -6.08 -6.99
C GLN A 55 0.11 -7.12 -6.98
N ALA A 56 -0.70 -7.12 -8.04
CA ALA A 56 -1.77 -8.09 -8.27
C ALA A 56 -1.93 -8.36 -9.76
N GLU A 57 -2.37 -9.57 -10.12
CA GLU A 57 -2.72 -9.88 -11.51
C GLU A 57 -3.92 -9.05 -11.99
N LYS A 58 -4.92 -8.86 -11.11
CA LYS A 58 -6.11 -8.03 -11.34
C LYS A 58 -6.49 -7.31 -10.07
N GLN A 59 -6.47 -5.98 -10.11
CA GLN A 59 -6.74 -5.14 -8.93
C GLN A 59 -8.19 -5.28 -8.45
N GLU A 60 -9.14 -5.49 -9.35
CA GLU A 60 -10.55 -5.68 -8.99
C GLU A 60 -10.77 -6.97 -8.21
N ASN A 61 -10.02 -8.03 -8.52
CA ASN A 61 -10.09 -9.29 -7.78
C ASN A 61 -9.51 -9.13 -6.38
N LEU A 62 -8.37 -8.44 -6.26
CA LEU A 62 -7.77 -8.13 -4.97
C LEU A 62 -8.69 -7.25 -4.12
N LEU A 63 -9.33 -6.23 -4.71
CA LEU A 63 -10.30 -5.39 -4.01
C LEU A 63 -11.50 -6.19 -3.50
N ARG A 64 -12.04 -7.12 -4.31
CA ARG A 64 -13.14 -7.99 -3.89
C ARG A 64 -12.73 -8.87 -2.71
N GLN A 65 -11.53 -9.45 -2.74
CA GLN A 65 -11.00 -10.23 -1.62
C GLN A 65 -10.88 -9.37 -0.35
N ILE A 66 -10.29 -8.19 -0.45
CA ILE A 66 -10.14 -7.27 0.70
C ILE A 66 -11.51 -6.88 1.26
N ALA A 67 -12.48 -6.56 0.40
CA ALA A 67 -13.83 -6.21 0.83
C ALA A 67 -14.49 -7.36 1.63
N GLN A 68 -14.34 -8.60 1.15
CA GLN A 68 -14.84 -9.78 1.86
C GLN A 68 -14.20 -9.96 3.24
N GLU A 69 -12.90 -9.74 3.36
CA GLU A 69 -12.20 -9.79 4.66
C GLU A 69 -12.66 -8.67 5.61
N ILE A 70 -12.89 -7.46 5.10
CA ILE A 70 -13.43 -6.33 5.89
C ILE A 70 -14.85 -6.64 6.41
N GLU A 71 -15.69 -7.28 5.60
CA GLU A 71 -17.05 -7.67 5.98
C GLU A 71 -17.08 -8.63 7.18
N GLN A 72 -16.01 -9.42 7.41
CA GLN A 72 -15.90 -10.33 8.55
C GLN A 72 -15.51 -9.63 9.87
N ILE A 73 -15.13 -8.35 9.83
CA ILE A 73 -14.70 -7.59 11.02
C ILE A 73 -15.91 -7.29 11.91
N SER A 74 -15.85 -7.75 13.16
CA SER A 74 -16.96 -7.63 14.11
C SER A 74 -17.13 -6.23 14.69
N ASP A 75 -16.03 -5.49 14.89
CA ASP A 75 -16.09 -4.10 15.34
C ASP A 75 -16.57 -3.20 14.19
N SER A 76 -17.76 -2.63 14.34
CA SER A 76 -18.41 -1.83 13.28
C SER A 76 -17.66 -0.55 12.95
N ARG A 77 -16.93 0.03 13.92
CA ARG A 77 -16.13 1.23 13.70
C ARG A 77 -14.86 0.88 12.94
N GLU A 78 -14.18 -0.20 13.32
CA GLU A 78 -13.01 -0.70 12.60
C GLU A 78 -13.38 -1.07 11.16
N GLN A 79 -14.45 -1.85 10.97
CA GLN A 79 -14.97 -2.22 9.66
C GLN A 79 -15.24 -0.99 8.79
N SER A 80 -15.98 0.00 9.32
CA SER A 80 -16.32 1.21 8.57
C SER A 80 -15.08 2.02 8.18
N ASN A 81 -14.11 2.17 9.10
CA ASN A 81 -12.88 2.89 8.83
C ASN A 81 -12.02 2.20 7.77
N LEU A 82 -11.90 0.87 7.83
CA LEU A 82 -11.12 0.09 6.87
C LEU A 82 -11.78 0.07 5.50
N ALA A 83 -13.11 -0.07 5.44
CA ALA A 83 -13.86 0.03 4.18
C ALA A 83 -13.63 1.41 3.51
N ALA A 84 -13.81 2.49 4.27
CA ALA A 84 -13.68 3.85 3.74
C ALA A 84 -12.24 4.15 3.27
N SER A 85 -11.23 3.83 4.08
CA SER A 85 -9.83 4.07 3.71
C SER A 85 -9.37 3.20 2.54
N THR A 86 -9.81 1.94 2.48
CA THR A 86 -9.54 1.05 1.33
C THR A 86 -10.19 1.60 0.06
N ALA A 87 -11.43 2.08 0.12
CA ALA A 87 -12.10 2.68 -1.04
C ALA A 87 -11.37 3.93 -1.56
N ILE A 88 -10.88 4.80 -0.65
CA ILE A 88 -10.09 5.98 -1.02
C ILE A 88 -8.81 5.58 -1.75
N LEU A 89 -8.06 4.60 -1.23
CA LEU A 89 -6.79 4.17 -1.84
C LEU A 89 -7.00 3.34 -3.12
N ALA A 90 -8.10 2.59 -3.22
CA ALA A 90 -8.48 1.88 -4.44
C ALA A 90 -8.64 2.84 -5.63
N GLY A 91 -9.18 4.06 -5.39
CA GLY A 91 -9.29 5.10 -6.42
C GLY A 91 -7.95 5.64 -6.95
N LEU A 92 -6.81 5.21 -6.41
CA LEU A 92 -5.48 5.54 -6.97
C LEU A 92 -5.04 4.57 -8.07
N VAL A 93 -5.66 3.38 -8.15
CA VAL A 93 -5.22 2.26 -9.00
C VAL A 93 -6.31 1.68 -9.90
N LEU A 94 -7.58 1.99 -9.62
CA LEU A 94 -8.76 1.64 -10.44
C LEU A 94 -9.26 2.87 -11.20
#